data_AF-A0A0W0SKX3-F1
#
_entry.id   AF-A0A0W0SKX3-F1
#
_cell.length_a   1.000
_cell.length_b   1.000
_cell.length_c   1.000
_cell.angle_alpha   90.00
_cell.angle_beta   90.00
_cell.angle_gamma   90.00
#
_symmetry.space_group_name_H-M   'P 1'
#
loop_
_entity.id
_entity.type
_entity.pdbx_description
1 polymer ?
#
loop_
_entity_poly.entity_id
_entity_poly.type
_entity_poly.pdbx_seq_one_letter_code
_entity_poly.pdbx_strand_id
1 'polypeptide(L)'
;MANTMHIYYGRNANTGEFIISCYHELTQALSSAFQLVGRDRRVLTYVKVDLPEIYDQSTVKTKLLEQLALAKVDAQRQEAQASEKGKIIFIADLNLCCIHKEDLASFLFDRTINNFFPEHEVHLILESIDPVFVLNAIKQAETLNLRGVTLKTKNSVRDAPVFKVYEQEPAKEQSDWDDDPEIDITVPDPNMMGLASRKQSARSPKDVAKSLTTLGIFPEVEEQGGATENAQPISSPPTSPKIKG
;
A
#
# COMPACT_ATOMS: atom_id res chain seq x y z
N MET A 1 -9.18 -24.01 20.93
CA MET A 1 -8.56 -22.82 20.33
C MET A 1 -9.21 -22.58 18.99
N ALA A 2 -9.31 -21.34 18.53
CA ALA A 2 -9.88 -21.09 17.22
C ALA A 2 -8.84 -21.40 16.14
N ASN A 3 -9.07 -22.47 15.38
CA ASN A 3 -8.22 -22.84 14.25
C ASN A 3 -8.72 -22.18 12.96
N THR A 4 -9.48 -21.11 13.10
CA THR A 4 -10.13 -20.42 11.99
C THR A 4 -10.04 -18.92 12.21
N MET A 5 -9.74 -18.22 11.13
CA MET A 5 -9.77 -16.77 11.05
C MET A 5 -10.86 -16.37 10.06
N HIS A 6 -11.74 -15.48 10.50
CA HIS A 6 -12.86 -14.97 9.72
C HIS A 6 -12.57 -13.54 9.30
N ILE A 7 -12.53 -13.32 7.99
CA ILE A 7 -12.23 -12.02 7.41
C ILE A 7 -13.45 -11.53 6.64
N TYR A 8 -13.92 -10.33 6.98
CA TYR A 8 -14.83 -9.56 6.16
C TYR A 8 -14.13 -8.32 5.64
N TYR A 9 -14.32 -7.98 4.37
CA TYR A 9 -13.80 -6.74 3.82
C TYR A 9 -14.77 -6.10 2.84
N GLY A 10 -14.69 -4.78 2.71
CA GLY A 10 -15.56 -4.01 1.83
C GLY A 10 -15.35 -2.52 2.00
N ARG A 11 -16.04 -1.72 1.19
CA ARG A 11 -15.91 -0.25 1.20
C ARG A 11 -17.08 0.38 1.97
N ASN A 12 -16.78 1.35 2.83
CA ASN A 12 -17.81 2.21 3.38
C ASN A 12 -18.31 3.15 2.28
N ALA A 13 -19.60 3.11 1.97
CA ALA A 13 -20.19 3.91 0.90
C ALA A 13 -20.21 5.43 1.19
N ASN A 14 -20.18 5.82 2.46
CA ASN A 14 -20.25 7.21 2.89
C ASN A 14 -18.86 7.86 2.98
N THR A 15 -17.89 7.13 3.56
CA THR A 15 -16.53 7.65 3.79
C THR A 15 -15.55 7.25 2.69
N GLY A 16 -15.87 6.23 1.90
CA GLY A 16 -14.97 5.68 0.90
C GLY A 16 -13.82 4.85 1.48
N GLU A 17 -13.76 4.68 2.80
CA GLU A 17 -12.73 3.89 3.49
C GLU A 17 -12.86 2.39 3.16
N PHE A 18 -11.73 1.71 3.02
CA PHE A 18 -11.68 0.27 2.84
C PHE A 18 -11.57 -0.41 4.22
N ILE A 19 -12.59 -1.19 4.56
CA ILE A 19 -12.73 -1.82 5.86
C ILE A 19 -12.27 -3.27 5.76
N ILE A 20 -11.43 -3.72 6.68
CA ILE A 20 -11.02 -5.11 6.86
C ILE A 20 -11.27 -5.49 8.31
N SER A 21 -12.08 -6.51 8.54
CA SER A 21 -12.47 -7.02 9.86
C SER A 21 -12.02 -8.47 10.00
N CYS A 22 -11.18 -8.77 10.98
CA CYS A 22 -10.47 -10.04 11.10
C CYS A 22 -10.50 -10.58 12.53
N TYR A 23 -11.26 -11.65 12.76
CA TYR A 23 -11.47 -12.22 14.11
C TYR A 23 -11.44 -13.74 14.12
N HIS A 24 -11.27 -14.32 15.31
CA HIS A 24 -11.44 -15.75 15.50
C HIS A 24 -12.92 -16.20 15.53
N GLU A 25 -13.85 -15.29 15.81
CA GLU A 25 -15.29 -15.55 15.83
C GLU A 25 -15.99 -14.93 14.60
N LEU A 26 -16.77 -15.73 13.88
CA LEU A 26 -17.51 -15.29 12.69
C LEU A 26 -18.47 -14.12 12.98
N THR A 27 -19.21 -14.22 14.09
CA THR A 27 -20.23 -13.22 14.47
C THR A 27 -19.58 -11.89 14.82
N GLN A 28 -18.42 -11.90 15.47
CA GLN A 28 -17.65 -10.70 15.78
C GLN A 28 -17.12 -10.07 14.49
N ALA A 29 -16.52 -10.87 13.60
CA ALA A 29 -16.00 -10.38 12.32
C ALA A 29 -17.10 -9.69 11.49
N LEU A 30 -18.28 -10.30 11.39
CA LEU A 30 -19.41 -9.75 10.66
C LEU A 30 -19.96 -8.49 11.35
N SER A 31 -20.16 -8.53 12.66
CA SER A 31 -20.75 -7.40 13.42
C SER A 31 -19.87 -6.15 13.33
N SER A 32 -18.56 -6.31 13.50
CA SER A 32 -17.59 -5.22 13.38
C SER A 32 -17.53 -4.64 11.98
N ALA A 33 -17.43 -5.49 10.95
CA ALA A 33 -17.42 -5.05 9.55
C ALA A 33 -18.71 -4.28 9.20
N PHE A 34 -19.86 -4.83 9.59
CA PHE A 34 -21.18 -4.26 9.31
C PHE A 34 -21.39 -2.89 9.96
N GLN A 35 -20.86 -2.68 11.17
CA GLN A 35 -20.90 -1.38 11.84
C GLN A 35 -20.07 -0.34 11.09
N LEU A 36 -18.92 -0.75 10.54
CA LEU A 36 -17.98 0.14 9.88
C LEU A 36 -18.33 0.47 8.42
N VAL A 37 -18.99 -0.42 7.67
CA VAL A 37 -19.38 -0.13 6.26
C VAL A 37 -20.71 0.63 6.12
N GLY A 38 -21.36 1.00 7.22
CA GLY A 38 -22.63 1.75 7.19
C GLY A 38 -23.89 0.88 7.12
N ARG A 39 -23.84 -0.36 7.63
CA ARG A 39 -24.98 -1.28 7.72
C ARG A 39 -25.58 -1.77 6.39
N ASP A 40 -24.82 -1.73 5.30
CA ASP A 40 -25.13 -2.51 4.10
C ASP A 40 -24.30 -3.81 4.11
N ARG A 41 -24.95 -4.98 4.13
CA ARG A 41 -24.22 -6.27 4.09
C ARG A 41 -23.75 -6.63 2.69
N ARG A 42 -24.37 -6.07 1.64
CA ARG A 42 -24.12 -6.48 0.24
C ARG A 42 -22.75 -6.03 -0.25
N VAL A 43 -22.15 -5.06 0.42
CA VAL A 43 -20.81 -4.53 0.11
C VAL A 43 -19.68 -5.32 0.77
N LEU A 44 -20.00 -6.31 1.60
CA LEU A 44 -19.02 -7.13 2.32
C LEU A 44 -18.72 -8.43 1.59
N THR A 45 -17.44 -8.69 1.39
CA THR A 45 -16.91 -10.00 0.97
C THR A 45 -16.45 -10.76 2.20
N TYR A 46 -16.69 -12.07 2.24
CA TYR A 46 -16.35 -12.95 3.34
C TYR A 46 -15.31 -13.98 2.91
N VAL A 47 -14.30 -14.19 3.76
CA VAL A 47 -13.30 -15.23 3.62
C VAL A 47 -13.14 -15.97 4.94
N LYS A 48 -13.21 -17.31 4.88
CA LYS A 48 -12.84 -18.20 5.97
C LYS A 48 -11.44 -18.72 5.72
N VAL A 49 -10.56 -18.61 6.70
CA VAL A 49 -9.21 -19.17 6.65
C VAL A 49 -9.10 -20.25 7.68
N ASP A 50 -8.92 -21.49 7.22
CA ASP A 50 -8.61 -22.62 8.09
C ASP A 50 -7.10 -22.68 8.34
N LEU A 51 -6.71 -22.71 9.61
CA LEU A 51 -5.34 -22.92 10.04
C LEU A 51 -5.06 -24.43 10.18
N PRO A 52 -3.82 -24.88 9.95
CA PRO A 52 -3.46 -26.27 10.16
C PRO A 52 -3.63 -26.67 11.63
N GLU A 53 -3.64 -27.97 11.93
CA GLU A 53 -3.82 -28.46 13.30
C GLU A 53 -2.71 -27.97 14.25
N ILE A 54 -1.48 -27.90 13.74
CA ILE A 54 -0.31 -27.36 14.43
C ILE A 54 0.14 -26.13 13.64
N TYR A 55 0.17 -24.99 14.32
CA TYR A 55 0.58 -23.71 13.74
C TYR A 55 1.22 -22.82 14.79
N ASP A 56 1.85 -21.75 14.34
CA ASP A 56 2.43 -20.69 15.17
C ASP A 56 2.00 -19.30 14.68
N GLN A 57 2.47 -18.24 15.35
CA GLN A 57 2.19 -16.86 14.94
C GLN A 57 2.66 -16.54 13.52
N SER A 58 3.76 -17.14 13.07
CA SER A 58 4.29 -16.95 11.72
C SER A 58 3.34 -17.51 10.66
N THR A 59 2.74 -18.66 10.94
CA THR A 59 1.71 -19.30 10.11
C THR A 59 0.47 -18.41 10.01
N VAL A 60 -0.01 -17.89 11.14
CA VAL A 60 -1.17 -16.96 11.18
C VAL A 60 -0.87 -15.71 10.36
N LYS A 61 0.29 -15.07 10.58
CA LYS A 61 0.74 -13.90 9.82
C LYS A 61 0.75 -14.18 8.33
N THR A 62 1.38 -15.28 7.91
CA THR A 62 1.48 -15.65 6.49
C THR A 62 0.11 -15.84 5.86
N LYS A 63 -0.77 -16.60 6.53
CA LYS A 63 -2.13 -16.86 6.04
C LYS A 63 -2.98 -15.59 5.97
N LEU A 64 -2.82 -14.68 6.93
CA LEU A 64 -3.47 -13.37 6.89
C LEU A 64 -3.00 -12.57 5.67
N LEU A 65 -1.68 -12.41 5.48
CA LEU A 65 -1.13 -11.64 4.37
C LEU A 65 -1.52 -12.21 3.00
N GLU A 66 -1.59 -13.54 2.85
CA GLU A 66 -2.12 -14.20 1.65
C GLU A 66 -3.55 -13.74 1.32
N GLN A 67 -4.43 -13.66 2.33
CA GLN A 67 -5.80 -13.19 2.12
C GLN A 67 -5.87 -11.68 1.90
N LEU A 68 -5.02 -10.90 2.58
CA LEU A 68 -4.95 -9.46 2.36
C LEU A 68 -4.47 -9.12 0.95
N ALA A 69 -3.64 -9.97 0.33
CA ALA A 69 -3.24 -9.78 -1.06
C ALA A 69 -4.45 -9.84 -2.01
N LEU A 70 -5.40 -10.75 -1.76
CA LEU A 70 -6.64 -10.84 -2.53
C LEU A 70 -7.53 -9.60 -2.29
N ALA A 71 -7.71 -9.21 -1.02
CA ALA A 71 -8.49 -8.02 -0.68
C ALA A 71 -7.87 -6.73 -1.25
N LYS A 72 -6.54 -6.63 -1.33
CA LYS A 72 -5.81 -5.50 -1.91
C LYS A 72 -6.11 -5.35 -3.41
N VAL A 73 -6.19 -6.44 -4.16
CA VAL A 73 -6.57 -6.41 -5.58
C VAL A 73 -7.99 -5.85 -5.74
N ASP A 74 -8.92 -6.26 -4.88
CA ASP A 74 -10.29 -5.75 -4.89
C ASP A 74 -10.34 -4.25 -4.52
N ALA A 75 -9.57 -3.83 -3.50
CA ALA A 75 -9.43 -2.44 -3.12
C ALA A 75 -8.93 -1.57 -4.29
N GLN A 76 -7.84 -1.99 -4.94
CA GLN A 76 -7.24 -1.27 -6.07
C GLN A 76 -8.20 -1.13 -7.27
N ARG A 77 -8.98 -2.17 -7.58
CA ARG A 77 -9.99 -2.11 -8.65
C ARG A 77 -11.07 -1.07 -8.36
N GLN A 78 -11.47 -0.93 -7.11
CA GLN A 78 -12.48 0.04 -6.68
C GLN A 78 -11.88 1.45 -6.53
N GLU A 79 -10.59 1.57 -6.24
CA GLU A 79 -9.86 2.85 -6.20
C GLU A 79 -9.57 3.41 -7.58
N ALA A 80 -9.35 2.57 -8.61
CA ALA A 80 -9.24 3.03 -9.99
C ALA A 80 -10.49 3.79 -10.49
N GLN A 81 -11.60 3.70 -9.75
CA GLN A 81 -12.85 4.43 -10.00
C GLN A 81 -12.99 5.71 -9.14
N ALA A 82 -12.09 5.95 -8.19
CA ALA A 82 -12.07 7.07 -7.27
C ALA A 82 -10.80 7.93 -7.45
N SER A 83 -10.87 9.22 -7.14
CA SER A 83 -9.80 10.18 -7.45
C SER A 83 -8.71 10.29 -6.37
N GLU A 84 -8.84 9.59 -5.24
CA GLU A 84 -7.95 9.70 -4.07
C GLU A 84 -7.69 8.31 -3.49
N LYS A 85 -6.45 8.09 -3.01
CA LYS A 85 -6.06 6.84 -2.32
C LYS A 85 -6.79 6.77 -0.99
N GLY A 86 -7.52 5.68 -0.76
CA GLY A 86 -8.41 5.57 0.39
C GLY A 86 -7.65 5.35 1.70
N LYS A 87 -8.32 5.58 2.82
CA LYS A 87 -7.89 5.11 4.13
C LYS A 87 -8.35 3.66 4.34
N ILE A 88 -7.50 2.84 4.94
CA ILE A 88 -7.79 1.47 5.32
C ILE A 88 -8.05 1.41 6.83
N ILE A 89 -9.20 0.88 7.22
CA ILE A 89 -9.50 0.55 8.62
C ILE A 89 -9.36 -0.95 8.78
N PHE A 90 -8.34 -1.39 9.53
CA PHE A 90 -8.14 -2.79 9.86
C PHE A 90 -8.52 -3.03 11.32
N ILE A 91 -9.57 -3.82 11.56
CA ILE A 91 -10.07 -4.15 12.90
C ILE A 91 -9.90 -5.63 13.21
N ALA A 92 -9.35 -5.97 14.39
CA ALA A 92 -9.08 -7.35 14.77
C ALA A 92 -9.03 -7.62 16.28
N ASP A 93 -9.01 -8.91 16.64
CA ASP A 93 -8.65 -9.34 17.99
C ASP A 93 -7.18 -9.06 18.31
N LEU A 94 -6.90 -8.60 19.55
CA LEU A 94 -5.52 -8.43 20.06
C LEU A 94 -4.70 -9.72 20.03
N ASN A 95 -5.35 -10.85 20.28
CA ASN A 95 -4.78 -12.18 20.30
C ASN A 95 -5.20 -13.01 19.08
N LEU A 96 -5.34 -12.37 17.91
CA LEU A 96 -5.81 -13.02 16.68
C LEU A 96 -5.13 -14.38 16.45
N CYS A 97 -5.92 -15.45 16.58
CA CYS A 97 -5.48 -16.84 16.45
C CYS A 97 -4.19 -17.15 17.22
N CYS A 98 -4.00 -16.60 18.41
CA CYS A 98 -2.94 -17.05 19.31
C CYS A 98 -3.28 -18.40 19.93
N ILE A 99 -2.26 -19.23 20.17
CA ILE A 99 -2.41 -20.51 20.87
C ILE A 99 -2.87 -20.24 22.32
N HIS A 100 -2.18 -19.33 23.00
CA HIS A 100 -2.52 -18.87 24.34
C HIS A 100 -3.37 -17.60 24.27
N LYS A 101 -4.36 -17.46 25.14
CA LYS A 101 -5.32 -16.35 25.08
C LYS A 101 -4.69 -15.02 25.52
N GLU A 102 -3.69 -15.14 26.36
CA GLU A 102 -2.87 -14.08 26.95
C GLU A 102 -1.73 -13.61 26.05
N ASP A 103 -1.51 -14.27 24.91
CA ASP A 103 -0.51 -13.85 23.95
C ASP A 103 -1.06 -12.76 23.02
N LEU A 104 -0.22 -11.78 22.70
CA LEU A 104 -0.52 -10.78 21.69
C LEU A 104 -0.04 -11.27 20.33
N ALA A 105 -0.86 -11.05 19.30
CA ALA A 105 -0.47 -11.31 17.92
C ALA A 105 0.55 -10.25 17.50
N SER A 106 1.84 -10.54 17.67
CA SER A 106 2.94 -9.55 17.56
C SER A 106 2.97 -8.84 16.21
N PHE A 107 2.55 -9.50 15.14
CA PHE A 107 2.48 -8.92 13.79
C PHE A 107 1.42 -7.80 13.65
N LEU A 108 0.51 -7.65 14.61
CA LEU A 108 -0.41 -6.51 14.68
C LEU A 108 0.24 -5.27 15.32
N PHE A 109 1.40 -5.44 15.97
CA PHE A 109 2.14 -4.41 16.69
C PHE A 109 3.47 -4.03 16.02
N ASP A 110 3.90 -4.74 14.98
CA ASP A 110 5.22 -4.55 14.34
C ASP A 110 5.14 -3.77 12.99
N ARG A 111 4.03 -3.07 12.75
CA ARG A 111 3.71 -2.38 11.48
C ARG A 111 3.58 -3.31 10.26
N THR A 112 3.49 -4.63 10.42
CA THR A 112 3.29 -5.57 9.29
C THR A 112 2.12 -5.14 8.40
N ILE A 113 0.97 -4.78 8.99
CA ILE A 113 -0.23 -4.41 8.22
C ILE A 113 -0.02 -3.07 7.49
N ASN A 114 0.57 -2.07 8.16
CA ASN A 114 0.91 -0.79 7.54
C ASN A 114 1.87 -0.97 6.36
N ASN A 115 2.92 -1.77 6.53
CA ASN A 115 3.91 -2.05 5.49
C ASN A 115 3.30 -2.86 4.32
N PHE A 116 2.22 -3.60 4.54
CA PHE A 116 1.52 -4.33 3.49
C PHE A 116 0.71 -3.40 2.57
N PHE A 117 0.23 -2.29 3.11
CA PHE A 117 -0.48 -1.23 2.39
C PHE A 117 0.30 0.10 2.44
N PRO A 118 1.50 0.17 1.83
CA PRO A 118 2.38 1.33 1.97
C PRO A 118 1.82 2.60 1.30
N GLU A 119 0.87 2.43 0.39
CA GLU A 119 0.23 3.50 -0.38
C GLU A 119 -0.99 4.10 0.35
N HIS A 120 -1.39 3.53 1.48
CA HIS A 120 -2.64 3.83 2.17
C HIS A 120 -2.38 4.28 3.60
N GLU A 121 -3.19 5.20 4.11
CA GLU A 121 -3.28 5.42 5.55
C GLU A 121 -3.95 4.20 6.19
N VAL A 122 -3.23 3.46 7.03
CA VAL A 122 -3.77 2.29 7.74
C VAL A 122 -4.04 2.64 9.19
N HIS A 123 -5.32 2.66 9.58
CA HIS A 123 -5.74 2.76 10.97
C HIS A 123 -6.09 1.38 11.53
N LEU A 124 -5.33 0.95 12.54
CA LEU A 124 -5.55 -0.31 13.24
C LEU A 124 -6.53 -0.11 14.39
N ILE A 125 -7.51 -0.98 14.54
CA ILE A 125 -8.39 -1.06 15.72
C ILE A 125 -8.23 -2.46 16.29
N LEU A 126 -7.53 -2.58 17.42
CA LEU A 126 -7.29 -3.87 18.07
C LEU A 126 -8.09 -3.97 19.36
N GLU A 127 -8.84 -5.05 19.53
CA GLU A 127 -9.76 -5.19 20.65
C GLU A 127 -9.75 -6.56 21.35
N SER A 128 -10.15 -6.56 22.62
CA SER A 128 -10.40 -7.77 23.41
C SER A 128 -11.61 -7.58 24.32
N ILE A 129 -12.20 -8.67 24.81
CA ILE A 129 -13.22 -8.62 25.85
C ILE A 129 -12.63 -8.38 27.25
N ASP A 130 -11.34 -8.68 27.45
CA ASP A 130 -10.66 -8.56 28.74
C ASP A 130 -9.99 -7.17 28.91
N PRO A 131 -10.47 -6.32 29.84
CA PRO A 131 -9.87 -5.01 30.10
C PRO A 131 -8.40 -5.06 30.53
N VAL A 132 -8.00 -6.06 31.33
CA VAL A 132 -6.62 -6.20 31.80
C VAL A 132 -5.70 -6.49 30.64
N PHE A 133 -6.16 -7.34 29.71
CA PHE A 133 -5.42 -7.64 28.50
C PHE A 133 -5.24 -6.41 27.59
N VAL A 134 -6.28 -5.57 27.45
CA VAL A 134 -6.19 -4.30 26.70
C VAL A 134 -5.19 -3.34 27.38
N LEU A 135 -5.19 -3.24 28.71
CA LEU A 135 -4.22 -2.40 29.44
C LEU A 135 -2.77 -2.87 29.25
N ASN A 136 -2.54 -4.17 29.16
CA ASN A 136 -1.22 -4.72 28.86
C ASN A 136 -0.80 -4.39 27.42
N ALA A 137 -1.71 -4.51 26.45
CA ALA A 137 -1.45 -4.10 25.07
C ALA A 137 -1.12 -2.60 24.96
N ILE A 138 -1.78 -1.74 25.75
CA ILE A 138 -1.48 -0.30 25.84
C ILE A 138 -0.03 -0.05 26.29
N LYS A 139 0.41 -0.70 27.36
CA LYS A 139 1.80 -0.59 27.84
C LYS A 139 2.80 -1.03 26.77
N GLN A 140 2.49 -2.09 26.02
CA GLN A 140 3.36 -2.55 24.94
C GLN A 140 3.38 -1.55 23.78
N ALA A 141 2.23 -1.00 23.38
CA ALA A 141 2.15 0.00 22.32
C ALA A 141 2.93 1.29 22.66
N GLU A 142 2.90 1.71 23.93
CA GLU A 142 3.72 2.83 24.43
C GLU A 142 5.20 2.51 24.34
N THR A 143 5.62 1.31 24.73
CA THR A 143 7.02 0.87 24.64
C THR A 143 7.52 0.85 23.18
N LEU A 144 6.64 0.50 22.25
CA LEU A 144 6.94 0.42 20.81
C LEU A 144 6.72 1.75 20.07
N ASN A 145 6.27 2.81 20.75
CA ASN A 145 5.88 4.09 20.14
C ASN A 145 4.94 3.92 18.93
N LEU A 146 3.91 3.07 19.07
CA LEU A 146 2.95 2.84 18.00
C LEU A 146 2.08 4.07 17.73
N ARG A 147 1.72 4.22 16.46
CA ARG A 147 0.89 5.31 15.91
C ARG A 147 -0.11 4.71 14.93
N GLY A 148 -1.21 5.41 14.68
CA GLY A 148 -2.29 4.93 13.82
C GLY A 148 -3.01 3.69 14.37
N VAL A 149 -3.05 3.52 15.70
CA VAL A 149 -3.69 2.37 16.35
C VAL A 149 -4.66 2.81 17.44
N THR A 150 -5.81 2.15 17.49
CA THR A 150 -6.80 2.24 18.57
C THR A 150 -6.81 0.92 19.31
N LEU A 151 -6.53 0.95 20.62
CA LEU A 151 -6.61 -0.20 21.51
C LEU A 151 -7.83 -0.04 22.40
N LYS A 152 -8.74 -1.01 22.39
CA LYS A 152 -9.97 -0.91 23.18
C LYS A 152 -10.56 -2.24 23.62
N THR A 153 -11.47 -2.19 24.58
CA THR A 153 -12.38 -3.30 24.85
C THR A 153 -13.45 -3.41 23.77
N LYS A 154 -13.93 -4.63 23.49
CA LYS A 154 -15.06 -4.88 22.59
C LYS A 154 -16.31 -4.13 23.08
N ASN A 155 -17.17 -3.72 22.15
CA ASN A 155 -18.39 -2.94 22.43
C ASN A 155 -19.39 -3.65 23.39
N SER A 156 -19.25 -4.97 23.60
CA SER A 156 -20.05 -5.74 24.55
C SER A 156 -19.66 -5.49 26.01
N VAL A 157 -18.45 -4.99 26.28
CA VAL A 157 -17.95 -4.70 27.63
C VAL A 157 -18.54 -3.38 28.10
N ARG A 158 -19.43 -3.44 29.09
CA ARG A 158 -20.07 -2.26 29.69
C ARG A 158 -19.41 -1.83 30.99
N ASP A 159 -18.92 -2.82 31.75
CA ASP A 159 -18.29 -2.60 33.04
C ASP A 159 -16.79 -2.43 32.83
N ALA A 160 -16.28 -1.23 33.16
CA ALA A 160 -14.88 -0.83 32.99
C ALA A 160 -14.32 -0.98 31.55
N PRO A 161 -14.93 -0.33 30.54
CA PRO A 161 -14.37 -0.31 29.19
C PRO A 161 -13.03 0.42 29.18
N VAL A 162 -12.08 -0.11 28.42
CA VAL A 162 -10.76 0.50 28.21
C VAL A 162 -10.69 0.98 26.77
N PHE A 163 -10.15 2.18 26.56
CA PHE A 163 -10.04 2.78 25.24
C PHE A 163 -8.85 3.74 25.19
N LYS A 164 -7.99 3.58 24.18
CA LYS A 164 -6.84 4.45 23.92
C LYS A 164 -6.61 4.57 22.42
N VAL A 165 -6.45 5.80 21.94
CA VAL A 165 -6.10 6.11 20.55
C VAL A 165 -4.68 6.64 20.50
N TYR A 166 -3.91 6.12 19.56
CA TYR A 166 -2.59 6.62 19.17
C TYR A 166 -2.73 7.20 17.78
N GLU A 167 -2.87 8.52 17.71
CA GLU A 167 -3.06 9.23 16.44
C GLU A 167 -1.88 8.96 15.49
N GLN A 168 -2.20 8.88 14.20
CA GLN A 168 -1.19 8.85 13.17
C GLN A 168 -0.68 10.28 12.98
N GLU A 169 0.64 10.47 12.91
CA GLU A 169 1.15 11.77 12.48
C GLU A 169 0.65 12.01 11.05
N PRO A 170 0.19 13.24 10.73
CA PRO A 170 -0.20 13.57 9.37
C PRO A 170 0.95 13.15 8.46
N ALA A 171 0.62 12.45 7.36
CA ALA A 171 1.61 12.16 6.34
C ALA A 171 2.25 13.50 6.00
N LYS A 172 3.55 13.65 6.32
CA LYS A 172 4.30 14.78 5.78
C LYS A 172 4.11 14.64 4.29
N GLU A 173 3.44 15.60 3.67
CA GLU A 173 3.50 15.77 2.24
C GLU A 173 4.98 15.67 1.93
N GLN A 174 5.34 14.64 1.18
CA GLN A 174 6.67 14.52 0.66
C GLN A 174 6.77 15.67 -0.32
N SER A 175 7.13 16.86 0.17
CA SER A 175 7.68 17.92 -0.65
C SER A 175 9.04 17.38 -1.09
N ASP A 176 8.98 16.51 -2.10
CA ASP A 176 10.02 16.52 -3.10
C ASP A 176 10.15 17.99 -3.51
N TRP A 177 11.34 18.58 -3.34
CA TRP A 177 11.72 19.98 -3.53
C TRP A 177 11.72 20.87 -2.26
N ASP A 178 12.91 21.46 -2.04
CA ASP A 178 13.26 22.57 -1.13
C ASP A 178 13.70 22.24 0.30
N ASP A 179 14.80 21.48 0.43
CA ASP A 179 15.84 21.75 1.43
C ASP A 179 17.19 21.26 0.89
N ASP A 180 17.65 21.91 -0.19
CA ASP A 180 19.08 21.91 -0.52
C ASP A 180 19.77 22.80 0.53
N PRO A 181 20.89 22.39 1.16
CA PRO A 181 21.65 23.29 2.00
C PRO A 181 22.09 24.48 1.14
N GLU A 182 21.82 25.72 1.57
CA GLU A 182 22.24 26.94 0.88
C GLU A 182 23.72 26.85 0.45
N ILE A 183 23.96 26.49 -0.80
CA ILE A 183 25.23 26.73 -1.47
C ILE A 183 25.15 28.18 -1.92
N ASP A 184 25.93 29.05 -1.28
CA ASP A 184 26.16 30.42 -1.74
C ASP A 184 26.88 30.37 -3.09
N ILE A 185 26.10 30.29 -4.17
CA ILE A 185 26.58 30.50 -5.53
C ILE A 185 26.46 32.00 -5.79
N THR A 186 27.42 32.76 -5.29
CA THR A 186 27.54 34.18 -5.62
C THR A 186 27.83 34.28 -7.14
N VAL A 187 26.80 34.63 -7.92
CA VAL A 187 26.92 34.82 -9.37
C VAL A 187 27.69 36.12 -9.61
N PRO A 188 28.83 36.12 -10.33
CA PRO A 188 29.53 37.34 -10.68
C PRO A 188 28.71 38.18 -11.66
N ASP A 189 28.75 39.50 -11.50
CA ASP A 189 28.00 40.44 -12.33
C ASP A 189 28.27 40.21 -13.83
N PRO A 190 27.21 40.22 -14.67
CA PRO A 190 27.35 39.96 -16.09
C PRO A 190 28.19 41.05 -16.77
N ASN A 191 29.32 40.65 -17.35
CA ASN A 191 30.15 41.53 -18.14
C ASN A 191 29.45 41.86 -19.48
N MET A 192 28.92 43.07 -19.58
CA MET A 192 28.10 43.59 -20.69
C MET A 192 28.86 43.88 -22.00
N MET A 193 30.13 43.47 -22.16
CA MET A 193 30.91 43.81 -23.37
C MET A 193 30.75 42.84 -24.57
N GLY A 194 29.96 41.78 -24.46
CA GLY A 194 29.94 40.70 -25.47
C GLY A 194 28.74 40.63 -26.44
N LEU A 195 27.70 41.44 -26.29
CA LEU A 195 26.45 41.29 -27.06
C LEU A 195 26.33 42.29 -28.21
N ALA A 196 27.32 42.29 -29.09
CA ALA A 196 27.19 42.91 -30.40
C ALA A 196 27.70 41.95 -31.47
N SER A 197 26.89 40.96 -31.85
CA SER A 197 26.98 40.36 -33.19
C SER A 197 25.71 39.65 -33.63
N ARG A 198 25.10 40.27 -34.65
CA ARG A 198 24.26 39.70 -35.72
C ARG A 198 22.94 39.02 -35.34
N LYS A 199 21.85 39.74 -35.61
CA LYS A 199 20.53 39.20 -35.99
C LYS A 199 20.72 38.05 -37.00
N GLN A 200 20.55 36.80 -36.56
CA GLN A 200 20.32 35.68 -37.46
C GLN A 200 18.83 35.43 -37.57
N SER A 201 18.33 35.66 -38.78
CA SER A 201 16.98 35.32 -39.23
C SER A 201 16.76 33.82 -39.09
N ALA A 202 15.64 33.46 -38.45
CA ALA A 202 15.18 32.08 -38.33
C ALA A 202 15.15 31.39 -39.70
N ARG A 203 15.87 30.27 -39.82
CA ARG A 203 15.81 29.39 -40.99
C ARG A 203 15.66 27.94 -40.55
N SER A 204 14.55 27.37 -40.99
CA SER A 204 14.16 25.97 -41.12
C SER A 204 14.23 25.01 -39.90
N PRO A 205 13.20 24.18 -39.68
CA PRO A 205 13.19 23.15 -38.64
C PRO A 205 14.32 22.11 -38.73
N LYS A 206 14.99 21.98 -39.88
CA LYS A 206 16.07 21.00 -40.08
C LYS A 206 17.39 21.39 -39.41
N ASP A 207 17.60 22.67 -39.11
CA ASP A 207 18.84 23.15 -38.48
C ASP A 207 18.80 23.04 -36.94
N VAL A 208 17.60 22.96 -36.34
CA VAL A 208 17.42 22.73 -34.89
C VAL A 208 17.78 21.29 -34.49
N ALA A 209 17.54 20.32 -35.37
CA ALA A 209 17.83 18.90 -35.11
C ALA A 209 19.34 18.59 -35.04
N LYS A 210 20.18 19.39 -35.71
CA LYS A 210 21.65 19.25 -35.66
C LYS A 210 22.27 19.84 -34.39
N SER A 211 21.64 20.82 -33.77
CA SER A 211 22.12 21.41 -32.51
C SER A 211 21.80 20.53 -31.29
N LEU A 212 20.74 19.72 -31.37
CA LEU A 212 20.33 18.78 -30.32
C LEU A 212 21.17 17.49 -30.27
N THR A 213 21.93 17.17 -31.33
CA THR A 213 22.79 15.98 -31.39
C THR A 213 24.19 16.21 -30.79
N THR A 214 24.53 17.44 -30.40
CA THR A 214 25.86 17.80 -29.83
C THR A 214 25.84 17.89 -28.29
N LEU A 215 24.68 17.69 -27.65
CA LEU A 215 24.54 17.60 -26.20
C LEU A 215 24.16 16.15 -25.85
N GLY A 216 25.19 15.30 -25.73
CA GLY A 216 25.06 13.89 -25.33
C GLY A 216 24.25 13.72 -24.05
N ILE A 217 23.57 12.60 -23.83
CA ILE A 217 24.18 11.28 -23.55
C ILE A 217 23.23 10.20 -24.07
N PHE A 218 23.64 9.46 -25.09
CA PHE A 218 23.14 8.10 -25.37
C PHE A 218 24.35 7.26 -25.77
N PRO A 219 24.54 6.06 -25.19
CA PRO A 219 25.68 5.23 -25.54
C PRO A 219 25.57 4.79 -27.00
N GLU A 220 26.64 5.03 -27.76
CA GLU A 220 26.87 4.44 -29.08
C GLU A 220 26.84 2.91 -28.93
N VAL A 221 26.02 2.27 -29.76
CA VAL A 221 26.12 0.83 -30.01
C VAL A 221 27.23 0.66 -31.04
N GLU A 222 28.36 0.10 -30.64
CA GLU A 222 29.43 -0.26 -31.58
C GLU A 222 28.93 -1.33 -32.55
N GLU A 223 28.78 -0.95 -33.82
CA GLU A 223 28.84 -1.89 -34.95
C GLU A 223 30.30 -2.33 -35.14
N GLN A 224 30.61 -3.58 -34.79
CA GLN A 224 31.73 -4.30 -35.39
C GLN A 224 31.20 -5.34 -36.36
N GLY A 225 31.30 -5.00 -37.64
CA GLY A 225 31.21 -5.97 -38.73
C GLY A 225 32.49 -6.80 -38.84
N GLY A 226 32.33 -8.11 -38.98
CA GLY A 226 33.38 -9.05 -39.34
C GLY A 226 32.77 -10.39 -39.79
N ALA A 227 32.78 -10.62 -41.10
CA ALA A 227 32.09 -11.68 -41.82
C ALA A 227 32.64 -13.10 -41.62
N THR A 228 31.76 -14.11 -41.67
CA THR A 228 31.85 -15.34 -42.51
C THR A 228 30.53 -16.12 -42.35
N GLU A 229 29.67 -16.15 -43.37
CA GLU A 229 29.53 -17.27 -44.33
C GLU A 229 28.83 -18.52 -43.76
N ASN A 230 27.50 -18.56 -43.83
CA ASN A 230 26.78 -19.65 -44.51
C ASN A 230 25.29 -19.33 -44.69
N ALA A 231 24.84 -19.46 -45.94
CA ALA A 231 23.45 -19.41 -46.39
C ALA A 231 22.63 -20.55 -45.74
N GLN A 232 21.30 -20.50 -45.57
CA GLN A 232 20.22 -20.43 -46.58
C GLN A 232 18.83 -20.35 -45.87
N PRO A 233 17.64 -20.29 -46.53
CA PRO A 233 16.75 -19.11 -46.49
C PRO A 233 15.38 -19.30 -45.81
N ILE A 234 14.83 -18.16 -45.36
CA ILE A 234 13.44 -17.65 -45.43
C ILE A 234 12.27 -18.67 -45.49
N SER A 235 11.37 -18.62 -44.51
CA SER A 235 9.92 -18.82 -44.75
C SER A 235 9.05 -17.95 -43.84
N SER A 236 8.15 -17.21 -44.47
CA SER A 236 7.23 -16.17 -43.99
C SER A 236 6.21 -16.61 -42.91
N PRO A 237 5.57 -15.64 -42.20
CA PRO A 237 4.63 -15.93 -41.12
C PRO A 237 3.24 -16.37 -41.61
N PRO A 238 2.48 -17.17 -40.84
CA PRO A 238 1.13 -17.58 -41.19
C PRO A 238 0.11 -16.46 -40.99
N THR A 239 -0.74 -16.35 -42.00
CA THR A 239 -1.81 -15.38 -42.25
C THR A 239 -3.00 -15.53 -41.30
N SER A 240 -3.57 -14.38 -40.89
CA SER A 240 -4.79 -14.28 -40.08
C SER A 240 -6.02 -14.95 -40.72
N PRO A 241 -6.94 -15.53 -39.92
CA PRO A 241 -8.14 -16.19 -40.43
C PRO A 241 -9.22 -15.19 -40.88
N LYS A 242 -9.83 -15.49 -42.03
CA LYS A 242 -10.98 -14.79 -42.61
C LYS A 242 -12.26 -15.08 -41.81
N ILE A 243 -12.97 -14.01 -41.45
CA ILE A 243 -14.36 -14.01 -41.02
C ILE A 243 -15.24 -14.41 -42.22
N LYS A 244 -16.12 -15.41 -42.05
CA LYS A 244 -17.26 -15.66 -42.94
C LYS A 244 -18.50 -15.05 -42.31
N GLY A 245 -19.30 -14.38 -43.16
CA GLY A 245 -20.56 -13.74 -42.80
C GLY A 245 -21.72 -14.71 -42.60
#